data_AF-A0A6H1K9A6-F1
#
_entry.id   AF-A0A6H1K9A6-F1
#
_cell.length_a   1.000
_cell.length_b   1.000
_cell.length_c   1.000
_cell.angle_alpha   90.00
_cell.angle_beta   90.00
_cell.angle_gamma   90.00
#
_symmetry.space_group_name_H-M   'P 1'
#
loop_
_entity.id
_entity.type
_entity.pdbx_description
1 polymer ?
#
loop_
_entity_poly.entity_id
_entity_poly.type
_entity_poly.pdbx_seq_one_letter_code
_entity_poly.pdbx_strand_id
1 'polypeptide(L)'
;MTTMTACERVQQAEDVTAELRTALQKAGITLPSLGVDPVSCAGGFMAPLVELGRCNLDTARRLAGVLADYARTVAAEHGPEERRP
;
A
#
# COMPACT_ATOMS: atom_id res chain seq x y z
N MET A 1 2.47 -8.40 25.29
CA MET A 1 2.27 -8.26 23.84
C MET A 1 1.61 -9.53 23.35
N THR A 2 0.32 -9.49 23.05
CA THR A 2 -0.38 -10.64 22.47
C THR A 2 0.10 -10.79 21.03
N THR A 3 0.75 -11.90 20.71
CA THR A 3 1.17 -12.22 19.34
C THR A 3 -0.07 -12.60 18.54
N MET A 4 -0.33 -11.93 17.41
CA MET A 4 -1.38 -12.33 16.47
C MET A 4 -1.14 -13.75 15.98
N THR A 5 -2.22 -14.53 15.87
CA THR A 5 -2.23 -15.84 15.25
C THR A 5 -2.03 -15.74 13.74
N ALA A 6 -1.65 -16.85 13.10
CA ALA A 6 -1.49 -16.89 11.64
C ALA A 6 -2.79 -16.52 10.90
N CYS A 7 -3.95 -16.95 11.40
CA CYS A 7 -5.25 -16.62 10.82
C CYS A 7 -5.54 -15.11 10.85
N GLU A 8 -5.31 -14.47 12.01
CA GLU A 8 -5.50 -13.02 12.15
C GLU A 8 -4.55 -12.22 11.24
N ARG A 9 -3.32 -12.71 11.06
CA ARG A 9 -2.34 -12.06 10.17
C ARG A 9 -2.74 -12.13 8.70
N VAL A 10 -3.26 -13.28 8.26
CA VAL A 10 -3.81 -13.45 6.91
C VAL A 10 -5.00 -12.53 6.71
N GLN A 11 -5.96 -12.53 7.65
CA GLN A 11 -7.16 -11.70 7.55
C GLN A 11 -6.79 -10.20 7.45
N GLN A 12 -5.89 -9.73 8.31
CA GLN A 12 -5.42 -8.34 8.26
C GLN A 12 -4.79 -8.00 6.90
N ALA A 13 -3.97 -8.89 6.35
CA ALA A 13 -3.34 -8.68 5.05
C ALA A 13 -4.37 -8.63 3.92
N GLU A 14 -5.37 -9.51 3.95
CA GLU A 14 -6.46 -9.55 2.97
C GLU A 14 -7.32 -8.28 3.02
N ASP A 15 -7.68 -7.81 4.22
CA ASP A 15 -8.47 -6.60 4.41
C ASP A 15 -7.74 -5.37 3.83
N VAL A 16 -6.48 -5.18 4.21
CA VAL A 16 -5.64 -4.07 3.69
C VAL A 16 -5.46 -4.18 2.18
N THR A 17 -5.29 -5.39 1.64
CA THR A 17 -5.17 -5.62 0.20
C THR A 17 -6.47 -5.27 -0.54
N ALA A 18 -7.63 -5.57 0.05
CA ALA A 18 -8.94 -5.22 -0.51
C ALA A 18 -9.20 -3.71 -0.49
N GLU A 19 -8.83 -3.02 0.59
CA GLU A 19 -8.87 -1.56 0.67
C GLU A 19 -8.00 -0.91 -0.40
N LEU A 20 -6.75 -1.37 -0.53
CA LEU A 20 -5.82 -0.88 -1.54
C LEU A 20 -6.37 -1.12 -2.96
N ARG A 21 -6.90 -2.32 -3.23
CA ARG A 21 -7.54 -2.63 -4.52
C ARG A 21 -8.66 -1.65 -4.84
N THR A 22 -9.52 -1.39 -3.86
CA THR A 22 -10.65 -0.46 -4.03
C THR A 22 -10.17 0.97 -4.30
N ALA A 23 -9.15 1.43 -3.58
CA ALA A 23 -8.56 2.76 -3.78
C ALA A 23 -7.94 2.90 -5.18
N LEU A 24 -7.19 1.89 -5.63
CA LEU A 24 -6.60 1.85 -6.97
C LEU A 24 -7.67 1.88 -8.07
N GLN A 25 -8.74 1.10 -7.91
CA GLN A 25 -9.86 1.08 -8.85
C GLN A 25 -10.55 2.44 -8.96
N LYS A 26 -10.74 3.14 -7.82
CA LYS A 26 -11.28 4.51 -7.82
C LYS A 26 -10.38 5.50 -8.55
N ALA A 27 -9.06 5.28 -8.55
CA ALA A 27 -8.09 6.05 -9.33
C ALA A 27 -7.96 5.58 -10.80
N GLY A 28 -8.78 4.63 -11.24
CA GLY A 28 -8.74 4.07 -12.60
C GLY A 28 -7.52 3.17 -12.86
N ILE A 29 -6.91 2.62 -11.80
CA ILE A 29 -5.74 1.74 -11.86
C ILE A 29 -6.17 0.31 -11.52
N THR A 30 -5.73 -0.65 -12.33
CA THR A 30 -5.90 -2.08 -12.06
C THR A 30 -4.53 -2.76 -11.97
N LEU A 31 -4.29 -3.48 -10.88
CA LEU A 31 -3.13 -4.34 -10.68
C LEU A 31 -3.62 -5.79 -10.55
N PRO A 32 -3.62 -6.58 -11.64
CA PRO A 32 -4.13 -7.95 -11.62
C PRO A 32 -3.35 -8.87 -10.68
N SER A 33 -2.09 -8.54 -10.43
CA SER A 33 -1.19 -9.29 -9.56
C SER A 33 -1.25 -8.85 -8.09
N LEU A 34 -2.11 -7.88 -7.74
CA LEU A 34 -2.22 -7.39 -6.36
C LEU A 34 -2.77 -8.50 -5.45
N GLY A 35 -2.00 -8.90 -4.44
CA GLY A 35 -2.36 -9.98 -3.52
C GLY A 35 -1.56 -9.94 -2.22
N VAL A 36 -1.85 -10.89 -1.33
CA VAL A 36 -1.09 -11.09 -0.09
C VAL A 36 0.09 -12.01 -0.38
N ASP A 37 1.26 -11.70 0.19
CA ASP A 37 2.39 -12.63 0.19
C ASP A 37 2.13 -13.74 1.23
N PRO A 38 1.93 -15.00 0.82
CA PRO A 38 1.59 -16.08 1.74
C PRO A 38 2.77 -16.43 2.68
N VAL A 39 4.01 -16.18 2.27
CA VAL A 39 5.21 -16.55 3.04
C VAL A 39 5.32 -15.68 4.29
N SER A 40 5.14 -14.38 4.14
CA SER A 40 5.16 -13.41 5.24
C SER A 40 4.00 -13.61 6.21
N CYS A 41 2.83 -14.08 5.74
CA CYS A 41 1.69 -14.37 6.60
C CYS A 41 1.84 -15.68 7.38
N ALA A 42 2.51 -16.68 6.79
CA ALA A 42 2.78 -17.95 7.45
C ALA A 42 3.85 -17.82 8.56
N GLY A 43 4.86 -16.96 8.38
CA GLY A 43 5.92 -16.75 9.35
C GLY A 43 5.61 -15.65 10.36
N GLY A 44 5.58 -15.97 11.66
CA GLY A 44 5.40 -14.97 12.73
C GLY A 44 6.60 -14.03 12.97
N PHE A 45 7.66 -14.14 12.17
CA PHE A 45 8.92 -13.41 12.33
C PHE A 45 8.98 -12.08 11.55
N MET A 46 8.12 -11.90 10.55
CA MET A 46 8.07 -10.70 9.72
C MET A 46 6.66 -10.10 9.75
N ALA A 47 6.47 -8.86 9.30
CA ALA A 47 5.13 -8.30 9.09
C ALA A 47 4.47 -8.91 7.85
N PRO A 48 3.13 -9.04 7.78
CA PRO A 48 2.44 -9.43 6.55
C PRO A 48 2.77 -8.47 5.41
N LEU A 49 3.06 -9.00 4.23
CA LEU A 49 3.40 -8.21 3.05
C LEU A 49 2.30 -8.30 1.99
N VAL A 50 2.16 -7.23 1.21
CA VAL A 50 1.26 -7.15 0.06
C VAL A 50 2.11 -7.16 -1.21
N GLU A 51 1.87 -8.15 -2.06
CA GLU A 51 2.46 -8.25 -3.39
C GLU A 51 1.74 -7.28 -4.33
N LEU A 52 2.45 -6.25 -4.81
CA LEU A 52 1.90 -5.29 -5.78
C LEU A 52 2.01 -5.79 -7.23
N GLY A 53 2.97 -6.68 -7.48
CA GLY A 53 3.26 -7.24 -8.80
C GLY A 53 3.79 -6.23 -9.82
N ARG A 54 3.63 -6.58 -11.10
CA ARG A 54 4.10 -5.76 -12.23
C ARG A 54 2.97 -4.88 -12.75
N CYS A 55 3.30 -3.67 -13.16
CA CYS A 55 2.39 -2.77 -13.85
C CYS A 55 2.98 -2.32 -15.19
N ASN A 56 2.12 -1.98 -16.15
CA ASN A 56 2.57 -1.37 -17.41
C ASN A 56 2.92 0.11 -17.20
N LEU A 57 3.53 0.73 -18.22
CA LEU A 57 4.00 2.12 -18.14
C LEU A 57 2.85 3.11 -17.90
N ASP A 58 1.68 2.89 -18.49
CA ASP A 58 0.51 3.75 -18.30
C ASP A 58 -0.01 3.70 -16.87
N THR A 59 -0.09 2.50 -16.29
CA THR A 59 -0.42 2.31 -14.88
C THR A 59 0.61 2.94 -13.96
N ALA A 60 1.91 2.75 -14.23
CA ALA A 60 2.99 3.33 -13.44
C ALA A 60 2.93 4.86 -13.45
N ARG A 61 2.65 5.48 -14.60
CA ARG A 61 2.46 6.94 -14.71
C ARG A 61 1.25 7.43 -13.92
N ARG A 62 0.11 6.74 -13.98
CA ARG A 62 -1.07 7.09 -13.20
C ARG A 62 -0.80 7.00 -11.69
N LEU A 63 -0.14 5.93 -11.25
CA LEU A 63 0.29 5.77 -9.85
C LEU A 63 1.19 6.93 -9.41
N ALA A 64 2.23 7.24 -10.20
CA ALA A 64 3.14 8.34 -9.90
C ALA A 64 2.41 9.69 -9.80
N GLY A 65 1.44 9.95 -10.68
CA GLY A 65 0.61 11.15 -10.63
C GLY A 65 -0.20 11.25 -9.34
N VAL A 66 -0.93 10.19 -8.96
CA VAL A 66 -1.73 10.16 -7.73
C VAL A 66 -0.85 10.36 -6.49
N LEU A 67 0.31 9.72 -6.43
CA LEU A 67 1.25 9.87 -5.31
C LEU A 67 1.84 11.28 -5.24
N ALA A 68 2.20 11.88 -6.38
CA ALA A 68 2.68 13.25 -6.43
C ALA A 68 1.61 14.26 -6.01
N ASP A 69 0.35 14.03 -6.38
CA ASP A 69 -0.78 14.87 -6.00
C ASP A 69 -1.01 14.80 -4.49
N TYR A 70 -1.05 13.59 -3.93
CA TYR A 70 -1.15 13.37 -2.48
C TYR A 70 0.01 14.03 -1.73
N ALA A 71 1.25 13.90 -2.23
CA ALA A 71 2.42 14.53 -1.63
C ALA A 71 2.30 16.06 -1.57
N ARG A 72 1.73 16.69 -2.60
CA ARG A 72 1.48 18.14 -2.61
C ARG A 72 0.38 18.54 -1.63
N THR A 73 -0.66 17.72 -1.46
CA THR A 73 -1.70 18.00 -0.45
C THR A 73 -1.13 17.89 0.95
N VAL A 74 -0.37 16.83 1.29
CA VAL A 74 0.19 16.69 2.65
C VAL A 74 1.28 17.72 2.95
N ALA A 75 2.04 18.17 1.94
CA ALA A 75 3.00 19.26 2.08
C ALA A 75 2.34 20.64 2.23
N ALA A 76 1.10 20.81 1.77
CA ALA A 76 0.32 22.00 2.07
C ALA A 76 -0.20 21.99 3.52
N GLU A 77 -0.52 20.81 4.06
CA GLU A 77 -0.95 20.63 5.46
C GLU A 77 0.22 20.72 6.46
N HIS A 78 1.41 20.25 6.09
CA HIS A 78 2.66 20.49 6.82
C HIS A 78 3.33 21.75 6.27
N GLY A 79 2.82 22.92 6.65
CA GLY A 79 3.48 24.21 6.34
C GLY A 79 4.98 24.16 6.68
N PRO A 80 5.83 24.94 5.97
CA PRO A 80 7.27 24.71 5.88
C PRO A 80 7.93 24.72 7.26
N GLU A 81 8.08 23.55 7.87
CA GLU A 81 8.85 23.38 9.09
C GLU A 81 10.32 23.52 8.73
N GLU A 82 10.79 24.75 8.91
CA GLU A 82 12.16 25.15 9.23
C GLU A 82 13.26 24.55 8.35
N ARG A 83 13.43 25.16 7.17
CA ARG A 83 14.78 25.35 6.62
C ARG A 83 15.56 26.22 7.62
N ARG A 84 16.39 25.61 8.46
CA ARG A 84 17.46 26.31 9.19
C ARG A 84 18.77 25.52 9.18
N PRO A 85 19.90 26.27 9.26
CA PRO A 85 21.09 26.10 8.43
C PRO A 85 22.04 25.00 8.87
#